data_AF-A0A7G1PD02-F1
#
_entry.id   AF-A0A7G1PD02-F1
#
_cell.length_a   1.000
_cell.length_b   1.000
_cell.length_c   1.000
_cell.angle_alpha   90.00
_cell.angle_beta   90.00
_cell.angle_gamma   90.00
#
_symmetry.space_group_name_H-M   'P 1'
#
loop_
_entity.id
_entity.type
_entity.pdbx_description
1 polymer ?
#
loop_
_entity_poly.entity_id
_entity_poly.type
_entity_poly.pdbx_seq_one_letter_code
_entity_poly.pdbx_strand_id
1 'polypeptide(L)'
;MPRTSRTPDERTPDEIFRRLLESLPAKDMDAVADLWAPEGTAEFDTIVVEFTAHGRTVRTGEPYRLDYITVVTARDGLITRYRDYWSPPAAAAAAGDLPNLLDSLRPEATR
;
A
#
# COMPACT_ATOMS: atom_id res chain seq x y z
N MET A 1 -38.84 4.39 -25.70
CA MET A 1 -38.23 3.09 -25.35
C MET A 1 -38.18 2.98 -23.83
N PRO A 2 -38.85 2.03 -23.18
CA PRO A 2 -38.73 1.86 -21.74
C PRO A 2 -37.36 1.23 -21.44
N ARG A 3 -36.63 1.83 -20.50
CA ARG A 3 -35.34 1.31 -20.00
C ARG A 3 -35.60 -0.02 -19.30
N THR A 4 -34.87 -1.05 -19.70
CA THR A 4 -34.89 -2.38 -19.09
C THR A 4 -34.56 -2.26 -17.61
N SER A 5 -35.46 -2.76 -16.77
CA SER A 5 -35.26 -2.99 -15.34
C SER A 5 -34.08 -3.95 -15.15
N ARG A 6 -33.01 -3.48 -14.50
CA ARG A 6 -31.92 -4.32 -14.03
C ARG A 6 -32.41 -5.10 -12.81
N THR A 7 -32.33 -6.43 -12.86
CA THR A 7 -32.62 -7.35 -11.76
C THR A 7 -31.85 -6.91 -10.49
N PRO A 8 -32.40 -7.06 -9.28
CA PRO A 8 -31.60 -6.92 -8.05
C PRO A 8 -30.44 -7.90 -8.13
N ASP A 9 -29.26 -7.45 -7.74
CA ASP A 9 -28.04 -8.24 -7.69
C ASP A 9 -28.29 -9.55 -6.93
N GLU A 10 -28.24 -10.69 -7.61
CA GLU A 10 -28.56 -12.02 -7.05
C GLU A 10 -27.55 -12.50 -5.98
N ARG A 11 -26.45 -11.75 -5.80
CA ARG A 11 -25.38 -12.07 -4.85
C ARG A 11 -25.85 -11.87 -3.40
N THR A 12 -25.67 -12.90 -2.60
CA THR A 12 -25.93 -12.84 -1.15
C THR A 12 -24.85 -11.99 -0.45
N PRO A 13 -25.14 -11.43 0.75
CA PRO A 13 -24.13 -10.69 1.52
C PRO A 13 -22.84 -11.46 1.81
N ASP A 14 -22.95 -12.77 2.08
CA ASP A 14 -21.79 -13.64 2.32
C ASP A 14 -20.91 -13.81 1.08
N GLU A 15 -21.51 -13.88 -0.11
CA GLU A 15 -20.77 -13.97 -1.38
C GLU A 15 -20.04 -12.66 -1.68
N ILE A 16 -20.67 -11.51 -1.42
CA ILE A 16 -20.04 -10.19 -1.55
C ILE A 16 -18.86 -10.07 -0.59
N PHE A 17 -19.06 -10.43 0.68
CA PHE A 17 -18.00 -10.35 1.68
C PHE A 17 -16.84 -11.30 1.38
N ARG A 18 -17.13 -12.53 0.95
CA ARG A 18 -16.10 -13.49 0.53
C ARG A 18 -15.29 -12.95 -0.64
N ARG A 19 -15.95 -12.40 -1.67
CA ARG A 19 -15.28 -11.81 -2.83
C ARG A 19 -14.39 -10.63 -2.44
N LEU A 20 -14.86 -9.75 -1.55
CA LEU A 20 -14.04 -8.66 -0.99
C LEU A 20 -12.77 -9.20 -0.34
N LEU A 21 -12.90 -10.21 0.54
CA LEU A 21 -11.77 -10.81 1.24
C LEU A 21 -10.80 -11.54 0.31
N GLU A 22 -11.28 -12.13 -0.79
CA GLU A 22 -10.43 -12.76 -1.80
C GLU A 22 -9.65 -11.74 -2.65
N SER A 23 -10.25 -10.58 -2.94
CA SER A 23 -9.63 -9.53 -3.76
C SER A 23 -8.57 -8.71 -3.02
N LEU A 24 -8.75 -8.48 -1.70
CA LEU A 24 -7.85 -7.62 -0.91
C LEU A 24 -6.39 -8.10 -0.85
N PRO A 25 -6.06 -9.39 -0.62
CA PRO A 25 -4.68 -9.87 -0.63
C PRO A 25 -3.98 -9.68 -1.98
N ALA A 26 -4.73 -9.83 -3.08
CA ALA A 26 -4.25 -9.62 -4.44
C ALA A 26 -4.14 -8.12 -4.79
N LYS A 27 -4.70 -7.24 -3.95
CA LYS A 27 -4.86 -5.79 -4.22
C LYS A 27 -5.61 -5.53 -5.53
N ASP A 28 -6.56 -6.40 -5.86
CA ASP A 28 -7.43 -6.25 -7.02
C ASP A 28 -8.52 -5.22 -6.71
N MET A 29 -8.14 -3.93 -6.81
CA MET A 29 -9.02 -2.82 -6.44
C MET A 29 -10.16 -2.61 -7.44
N ASP A 30 -10.02 -3.08 -8.68
CA ASP A 30 -11.09 -3.08 -9.67
C ASP A 30 -12.18 -4.07 -9.26
N ALA A 31 -11.81 -5.31 -8.91
CA ALA A 31 -12.76 -6.30 -8.40
C ALA A 31 -13.39 -5.89 -7.07
N VAL A 32 -12.66 -5.13 -6.24
CA VAL A 32 -13.25 -4.49 -5.06
C VAL A 32 -14.28 -3.46 -5.53
N ALA A 33 -13.93 -2.48 -6.36
CA ALA A 33 -14.85 -1.43 -6.82
C ALA A 33 -16.13 -1.99 -7.48
N ASP A 34 -16.04 -3.10 -8.21
CA ASP A 34 -17.19 -3.79 -8.83
C ASP A 34 -18.23 -4.37 -7.83
N LEU A 35 -17.91 -4.40 -6.54
CA LEU A 35 -18.86 -4.80 -5.49
C LEU A 35 -19.78 -3.65 -5.04
N TRP A 36 -19.51 -2.42 -5.47
CA TRP A 36 -20.29 -1.25 -5.10
C TRP A 36 -21.50 -1.12 -6.04
N ALA A 37 -22.53 -0.41 -5.60
CA ALA A 37 -23.58 0.02 -6.51
C ALA A 37 -22.96 0.88 -7.64
N PRO A 38 -23.55 0.94 -8.85
CA PRO A 38 -22.97 1.69 -9.97
C PRO A 38 -22.65 3.17 -9.67
N GLU A 39 -23.39 3.78 -8.75
CA GLU A 39 -23.18 5.16 -8.28
C GLU A 39 -22.67 5.21 -6.81
N GLY A 40 -22.28 4.07 -6.27
CA GLY A 40 -21.79 3.94 -4.90
C GLY A 40 -20.31 4.25 -4.82
N THR A 41 -19.93 5.10 -3.89
CA THR A 41 -18.53 5.41 -3.57
C THR A 41 -18.18 4.98 -2.15
N ALA A 42 -16.95 4.50 -1.95
CA ALA A 42 -16.33 4.43 -0.63
C ALA A 42 -15.19 5.44 -0.57
N GLU A 43 -15.19 6.24 0.49
CA GLU A 43 -14.14 7.22 0.76
C GLU A 43 -13.42 6.84 2.05
N PHE A 44 -12.09 6.81 1.96
CA PHE A 44 -11.21 6.59 3.10
C PHE A 44 -10.36 7.83 3.30
N ASP A 45 -10.69 8.62 4.32
CA ASP A 45 -9.92 9.81 4.69
C ASP A 45 -8.46 9.46 4.99
N THR A 46 -8.21 8.28 5.55
CA THR A 46 -6.86 7.79 5.83
C THR A 46 -6.81 6.28 5.69
N ILE A 47 -5.80 5.81 4.96
CA ILE A 47 -5.46 4.39 4.85
C ILE A 47 -4.10 4.15 5.47
N VAL A 48 -3.95 3.00 6.13
CA VAL A 48 -2.68 2.47 6.62
C VAL A 48 -2.41 1.19 5.85
N VAL A 49 -1.26 1.11 5.21
CA VAL A 49 -0.86 -0.03 4.39
C VAL A 49 0.45 -0.58 4.93
N GLU A 50 0.44 -1.86 5.30
CA GLU A 50 1.66 -2.61 5.59
C GLU A 50 1.99 -3.48 4.38
N PHE A 51 3.23 -3.38 3.90
CA PHE A 51 3.69 -4.21 2.79
C PHE A 51 5.20 -4.44 2.84
N THR A 52 5.62 -5.51 2.17
CA THR A 52 7.03 -5.80 1.94
C THR A 52 7.36 -5.57 0.47
N ALA A 53 8.34 -4.72 0.20
CA ALA A 53 8.94 -4.60 -1.11
C ALA A 53 10.07 -5.61 -1.28
N HIS A 54 10.02 -6.37 -2.37
CA HIS A 54 11.10 -7.22 -2.83
C HIS A 54 11.69 -6.63 -4.10
N GLY A 55 13.01 -6.56 -4.19
CA GLY A 55 13.67 -6.00 -5.36
C GLY A 55 15.12 -6.40 -5.46
N ARG A 56 15.81 -5.84 -6.45
CA ARG A 56 17.26 -5.91 -6.57
C ARG A 56 17.81 -4.51 -6.65
N THR A 57 18.91 -4.27 -5.95
CA THR A 57 19.56 -2.96 -5.97
C THR A 57 20.22 -2.76 -7.33
N VAL A 58 19.99 -1.62 -7.99
CA VAL A 58 20.56 -1.33 -9.33
C VAL A 58 22.08 -1.39 -9.33
N ARG A 59 22.71 -0.88 -8.26
CA ARG A 59 24.16 -0.78 -8.12
C ARG A 59 24.86 -2.14 -7.98
N THR A 60 24.30 -3.03 -7.17
CA THR A 60 24.97 -4.28 -6.75
C THR A 60 24.33 -5.54 -7.34
N GLY A 61 23.10 -5.46 -7.85
CA GLY A 61 22.31 -6.61 -8.29
C GLY A 61 21.77 -7.49 -7.15
N GLU A 62 22.16 -7.21 -5.91
CA GLU A 62 21.78 -7.98 -4.74
C GLU A 62 20.29 -7.85 -4.44
N PRO A 63 19.62 -8.95 -4.04
CA PRO A 63 18.24 -8.90 -3.64
C PRO A 63 18.09 -8.13 -2.32
N TYR A 64 17.01 -7.39 -2.21
CA TYR A 64 16.61 -6.76 -0.95
C TYR A 64 15.16 -7.08 -0.61
N ARG A 65 14.89 -6.99 0.69
CA ARG A 65 13.56 -7.00 1.28
C ARG A 65 13.45 -5.78 2.19
N LEU A 66 12.45 -4.95 1.96
CA LEU A 66 12.17 -3.78 2.79
C LEU A 66 10.72 -3.83 3.25
N ASP A 67 10.52 -3.73 4.56
CA ASP A 67 9.19 -3.68 5.16
C ASP A 67 8.78 -2.22 5.37
N TYR A 68 7.54 -1.91 5.01
CA TYR A 68 6.96 -0.58 5.02
C TYR A 68 5.66 -0.55 5.81
N ILE A 69 5.45 0.57 6.52
CA ILE A 69 4.12 1.05 6.93
C ILE A 69 3.93 2.41 6.27
N THR A 70 2.92 2.52 5.42
CA THR A 70 2.57 3.79 4.77
C THR A 70 1.24 4.30 5.30
N VAL A 71 1.18 5.57 5.70
CA VAL A 71 -0.05 6.25 6.11
C VAL A 71 -0.37 7.32 5.07
N VAL A 72 -1.45 7.11 4.32
CA VAL A 72 -1.91 8.04 3.28
C VAL A 72 -3.20 8.68 3.74
N THR A 73 -3.25 10.02 3.75
CA THR A 73 -4.47 10.79 4.01
C THR A 73 -4.93 11.43 2.71
N ALA A 74 -6.20 11.25 2.37
CA ALA A 74 -6.84 11.83 1.20
C ALA A 74 -7.97 12.79 1.59
N ARG A 75 -8.20 13.81 0.78
CA ARG A 75 -9.33 14.74 0.86
C ARG A 75 -9.75 15.10 -0.55
N ASP A 76 -11.05 15.08 -0.84
CA ASP A 76 -11.60 15.41 -2.15
C ASP A 76 -10.93 14.63 -3.31
N GLY A 77 -10.63 13.35 -3.07
CA GLY A 77 -9.94 12.47 -4.03
C GLY A 77 -8.44 12.74 -4.22
N LEU A 78 -7.85 13.68 -3.48
CA LEU A 78 -6.43 14.03 -3.58
C LEU A 78 -5.65 13.55 -2.35
N ILE A 79 -4.44 13.04 -2.55
CA ILE A 79 -3.51 12.75 -1.45
C ILE A 79 -3.04 14.09 -0.86
N THR A 80 -3.41 14.35 0.39
CA THR A 80 -2.98 15.55 1.13
C THR A 80 -1.83 15.27 2.06
N ARG A 81 -1.61 13.99 2.42
CA ARG A 81 -0.48 13.56 3.23
C ARG A 81 -0.04 12.16 2.91
N TYR A 82 1.27 11.97 2.85
CA TYR A 82 1.92 10.68 2.66
C TYR A 82 3.04 10.56 3.70
N ARG A 83 2.91 9.64 4.64
CA ARG A 83 3.99 9.28 5.57
C ARG A 83 4.45 7.87 5.25
N ASP A 84 5.75 7.70 5.11
CA ASP A 84 6.35 6.42 4.79
C ASP A 84 7.34 6.02 5.88
N TYR A 85 7.01 4.93 6.57
CA TYR A 85 7.83 4.39 7.65
C TYR A 85 8.50 3.11 7.17
N TRP A 86 9.83 3.11 7.22
CA TRP A 86 10.69 2.01 6.81
C TRP A 86 11.98 2.07 7.63
N SER A 87 12.86 1.07 7.47
CA SER A 87 14.12 0.96 8.23
C SER A 87 15.31 1.58 7.46
N PRO A 88 15.89 2.72 7.92
CA PRO A 88 17.09 3.29 7.32
C PRO A 88 18.28 2.33 7.24
N PRO A 89 18.60 1.54 8.29
CA PRO A 89 19.66 0.54 8.20
C PRO A 89 19.38 -0.55 7.16
N ALA A 90 18.13 -1.01 7.02
CA ALA A 90 17.79 -2.03 6.02
C ALA A 90 17.99 -1.52 4.60
N ALA A 91 17.59 -0.27 4.31
CA ALA A 91 17.82 0.32 2.99
C ALA A 91 19.32 0.58 2.73
N ALA A 92 20.08 1.02 3.73
CA ALA A 92 21.52 1.19 3.60
C ALA A 92 22.22 -0.16 3.35
N ALA A 93 21.79 -1.23 4.02
CA ALA A 93 22.28 -2.59 3.76
C ALA A 93 21.99 -3.02 2.33
N ALA A 94 20.73 -2.86 1.87
CA ALA A 94 20.32 -3.14 0.50
C ALA A 94 21.12 -2.32 -0.52
N ALA A 95 21.38 -1.04 -0.22
CA ALA A 95 22.16 -0.16 -1.06
C ALA A 95 23.63 -0.58 -1.12
N GLY A 96 24.16 -1.27 -0.09
CA GLY A 96 25.58 -1.58 0.11
C GLY A 96 26.35 -0.43 0.77
N ASP A 97 25.68 0.36 1.62
CA ASP A 97 26.19 1.58 2.25
C ASP A 97 26.04 1.58 3.78
N LEU A 98 25.61 0.46 4.37
CA LEU A 98 25.43 0.32 5.81
C LEU A 98 26.66 0.76 6.64
N PRO A 99 27.91 0.43 6.27
CA PRO A 99 29.08 0.88 7.04
C PRO A 99 29.17 2.41 7.18
N ASN A 100 28.97 3.14 6.07
CA ASN A 100 29.04 4.60 6.07
C ASN A 100 27.92 5.23 6.90
N LEU A 101 26.71 4.68 6.83
CA LEU A 101 25.60 5.09 7.68
C LEU A 101 25.96 4.93 9.16
N LEU A 102 26.47 3.76 9.56
CA LEU A 102 26.85 3.50 10.95
C LEU A 102 27.96 4.43 11.44
N ASP A 103 28.94 4.74 10.57
CA ASP A 103 30.00 5.70 10.88
C ASP A 103 29.43 7.12 11.10
N SER A 104 28.44 7.55 10.31
CA SER A 104 27.80 8.87 10.46
C SER A 104 26.99 9.06 11.75
N LEU A 105 26.54 7.96 12.36
CA LEU A 105 25.76 7.99 13.60
C LEU A 105 26.66 8.03 14.85
N ARG A 106 27.97 7.87 14.68
CA ARG A 106 28.89 7.99 15.81
C ARG A 106 28.89 9.43 16.30
N PRO A 107 28.78 9.67 17.62
CA PRO A 107 28.90 11.01 18.15
C PRO A 107 30.26 11.59 17.76
N GLU A 108 30.29 12.86 17.34
CA GLU A 108 31.54 13.60 17.21
C GLU A 108 32.24 13.55 18.58
N ALA A 109 33.46 13.04 18.62
CA ALA A 109 34.24 13.05 19.85
C ALA A 109 34.46 14.51 20.24
N THR A 110 33.74 14.96 21.28
CA THR A 110 33.92 16.28 21.89
C THR A 110 35.39 16.43 22.22
N ARG A 111 36.05 17.35 21.52
CA ARG A 111 37.46 17.69 21.72
C ARG A 111 37.61 18.67 22.88
#